data_AF-A0A257PER1-F1
#
_entry.id   AF-A0A257PER1-F1
#
_cell.length_a   1.000
_cell.length_b   1.000
_cell.length_c   1.000
_cell.angle_alpha   90.00
_cell.angle_beta   90.00
_cell.angle_gamma   90.00
#
_symmetry.space_group_name_H-M   'P 1'
#
loop_
_entity.id
_entity.type
_entity.pdbx_description
1 polymer ?
#
loop_
_entity_poly.entity_id
_entity_poly.type
_entity_poly.pdbx_seq_one_letter_code
_entity_poly.pdbx_strand_id
1 'polypeptide(L)'
;MINEGFYCMPTAYSTEDLEQVFDTPLLRRGRTLNFLEAVQVGLDGDTISGTVDDKGEIRHVSMTPTLMGRRVSFAERHCDCGQLRCAHMTATAIAAMNKFAALQKPKPPPEVIIPAYD
;
A
#
# COMPACT_ATOMS: atom_id res chain seq x y z
N MET A 1 -22.67 -14.82 23.49
CA MET A 1 -22.33 -13.44 23.05
C MET A 1 -21.30 -13.59 21.96
N ILE A 2 -21.75 -13.52 20.71
CA ILE A 2 -20.88 -13.67 19.54
C ILE A 2 -20.22 -12.30 19.38
N ASN A 3 -18.90 -12.24 19.58
CA ASN A 3 -18.14 -11.02 19.40
C ASN A 3 -18.06 -10.81 17.89
N GLU A 4 -19.00 -10.05 17.34
CA GLU A 4 -18.98 -9.66 15.93
C GLU A 4 -17.77 -8.77 15.75
N GLY A 5 -16.66 -9.39 15.35
CA GLY A 5 -15.45 -8.68 14.97
C GLY A 5 -15.85 -7.64 13.94
N PHE A 6 -15.65 -6.37 14.27
CA PHE A 6 -15.70 -5.30 13.29
C PHE A 6 -14.78 -5.72 12.15
N TYR A 7 -15.35 -6.18 11.04
CA TYR A 7 -14.68 -6.28 9.76
C TYR A 7 -14.35 -4.84 9.36
N CYS A 8 -13.32 -4.25 9.98
CA CYS A 8 -12.87 -2.94 9.62
C CYS A 8 -12.28 -3.10 8.22
N MET A 9 -12.99 -2.58 7.22
CA MET A 9 -12.47 -2.58 5.87
C MET A 9 -11.08 -1.95 5.88
N PRO A 10 -10.10 -2.54 5.20
CA PRO A 10 -8.76 -2.00 5.20
C PRO A 10 -8.80 -0.57 4.65
N THR A 11 -7.95 0.30 5.17
CA THR A 11 -7.86 1.68 4.68
C THR A 11 -7.40 1.64 3.22
N ALA A 12 -8.26 2.04 2.30
CA ALA A 12 -7.91 2.17 0.90
C ALA A 12 -6.95 3.35 0.68
N TYR A 13 -6.04 3.21 -0.28
CA TYR A 13 -5.06 4.24 -0.66
C TYR A 13 -4.83 4.29 -2.17
N SER A 14 -4.17 5.35 -2.63
CA SER A 14 -3.83 5.57 -4.03
C SER A 14 -2.32 5.73 -4.21
N THR A 15 -1.88 5.84 -5.47
CA THR A 15 -0.49 6.15 -5.81
C THR A 15 -0.04 7.48 -5.22
N GLU A 16 -0.92 8.49 -5.21
CA GLU A 16 -0.65 9.81 -4.65
C GLU A 16 -0.45 9.76 -3.13
N ASP A 17 -1.17 8.87 -2.43
CA ASP A 17 -0.92 8.64 -1.00
C ASP A 17 0.45 8.00 -0.77
N LEU A 18 0.84 7.02 -1.60
CA LEU A 18 2.16 6.40 -1.51
C LEU A 18 3.28 7.41 -1.72
N GLU A 19 3.07 8.38 -2.62
CA GLU A 19 3.97 9.51 -2.88
C GLU A 19 4.10 10.50 -1.70
N GLN A 20 3.12 10.53 -0.80
CA GLN A 20 3.21 11.29 0.45
C GLN A 20 3.90 10.53 1.59
N VAL A 21 3.89 9.19 1.55
CA VAL A 21 4.43 8.34 2.61
C VAL A 21 5.90 7.98 2.40
N PHE A 22 6.26 7.70 1.15
CA PHE A 22 7.57 7.20 0.74
C PHE A 22 8.27 8.18 -0.18
N ASP A 23 9.58 8.37 0.02
CA ASP A 23 10.37 9.26 -0.83
C ASP A 23 10.56 8.66 -2.24
N THR A 24 10.75 9.53 -3.23
CA THR A 24 10.90 9.17 -4.65
C THR A 24 11.89 8.04 -4.94
N PRO A 25 13.09 7.97 -4.31
CA PRO A 25 14.02 6.86 -4.53
C PRO A 25 13.45 5.50 -4.08
N LEU A 26 12.72 5.47 -2.96
CA LEU A 26 12.08 4.24 -2.45
C LEU A 26 10.94 3.80 -3.35
N LEU A 27 10.13 4.74 -3.85
CA LEU A 27 9.07 4.45 -4.83
C LEU A 27 9.63 3.87 -6.12
N ARG A 28 10.71 4.46 -6.63
CA ARG A 28 11.38 3.93 -7.82
C ARG A 28 11.85 2.48 -7.58
N ARG A 29 12.55 2.24 -6.47
CA ARG A 29 13.07 0.90 -6.16
C ARG A 29 11.94 -0.11 -5.91
N GLY A 30 10.88 0.28 -5.21
CA GLY A 30 9.72 -0.57 -4.95
C GLY A 30 8.97 -0.96 -6.23
N ARG A 31 8.83 -0.03 -7.18
CA ARG A 31 8.29 -0.32 -8.53
C ARG A 31 9.19 -1.30 -9.29
N THR A 32 10.52 -1.14 -9.22
CA THR A 32 11.46 -2.10 -9.82
C THR A 32 11.30 -3.51 -9.23
N LEU A 33 11.16 -3.64 -7.91
CA LEU A 33 10.97 -4.95 -7.27
C LEU A 33 9.65 -5.62 -7.70
N ASN A 34 8.57 -4.84 -7.80
CA ASN A 34 7.29 -5.33 -8.35
C ASN A 34 7.41 -5.80 -9.80
N PHE A 35 8.09 -5.01 -10.63
CA PHE A 35 8.30 -5.33 -12.04
C PHE A 35 9.09 -6.64 -12.24
N LEU A 36 10.01 -6.95 -11.33
CA LEU A 36 10.78 -8.20 -11.34
C LEU A 36 10.00 -9.39 -10.74
N GLU A 37 8.72 -9.22 -10.42
CA GLU A 37 7.87 -10.23 -9.77
C GLU A 37 8.46 -10.77 -8.44
N ALA A 38 9.32 -9.96 -7.81
CA ALA A 38 10.07 -10.34 -6.62
C ALA A 38 9.28 -10.12 -5.32
N VAL A 39 7.96 -9.98 -5.40
CA VAL A 39 7.10 -9.55 -4.28
C VAL A 39 5.86 -10.43 -4.22
N GLN A 40 5.65 -11.08 -3.08
CA GLN A 40 4.41 -11.77 -2.75
C GLN A 40 3.73 -11.04 -1.59
N VAL A 41 2.41 -10.89 -1.67
CA VAL A 41 1.63 -10.17 -0.64
C VAL A 41 0.38 -10.91 -0.23
N GLY A 42 0.07 -10.78 1.07
CA GLY A 42 -1.16 -11.22 1.73
C GLY A 42 -1.89 -10.03 2.35
N LEU A 43 -3.17 -10.22 2.62
CA LEU A 43 -4.02 -9.28 3.35
C LEU A 43 -4.81 -10.08 4.37
N ASP A 44 -4.61 -9.79 5.65
CA ASP A 44 -5.33 -10.40 6.78
C ASP A 44 -6.03 -9.30 7.58
N GLY A 45 -7.36 -9.23 7.44
CA GLY A 45 -8.14 -8.08 7.91
C GLY A 45 -7.67 -6.79 7.24
N ASP A 46 -7.07 -5.90 8.04
CA ASP A 46 -6.48 -4.65 7.58
C ASP A 46 -4.96 -4.74 7.35
N THR A 47 -4.31 -5.80 7.81
CA THR A 47 -2.86 -5.91 7.83
C THR A 47 -2.34 -6.51 6.54
N ILE A 48 -1.43 -5.79 5.89
CA ILE A 48 -0.72 -6.25 4.71
C ILE A 48 0.53 -7.00 5.15
N SER A 49 0.69 -8.23 4.67
CA SER A 49 1.93 -9.00 4.79
C SER A 49 2.62 -9.08 3.44
N GLY A 50 3.96 -9.10 3.45
CA GLY A 50 4.76 -9.17 2.24
C GLY A 50 6.02 -10.00 2.42
N THR A 51 6.38 -10.75 1.38
CA THR A 51 7.68 -11.39 1.23
C THR A 51 8.33 -10.82 -0.03
N VAL A 52 9.52 -10.23 0.12
CA VAL A 52 10.24 -9.55 -0.95
C VAL A 52 11.61 -10.21 -1.14
N ASP A 53 11.91 -10.66 -2.35
CA ASP A 53 13.26 -11.06 -2.76
C ASP A 53 14.02 -9.82 -3.26
N ASP A 54 14.99 -9.34 -2.49
CA ASP A 54 15.91 -8.30 -2.95
C ASP A 54 17.31 -8.89 -3.15
N LYS A 55 17.60 -9.29 -4.39
CA LYS A 55 18.91 -9.84 -4.83
C LYS A 55 19.26 -11.16 -4.14
N GLY A 56 18.30 -12.05 -3.96
CA GLY A 56 18.48 -13.37 -3.35
C GLY A 56 18.35 -13.36 -1.82
N GLU A 57 18.10 -12.20 -1.21
CA GLU A 57 17.79 -12.11 0.22
C GLU A 57 16.29 -11.89 0.41
N ILE A 58 15.67 -12.80 1.17
CA ILE A 58 14.24 -12.75 1.46
C ILE A 58 13.99 -11.82 2.65
N ARG A 59 13.09 -10.85 2.44
CA ARG A 59 12.68 -9.86 3.41
C ARG A 59 11.20 -9.97 3.71
N HIS A 60 10.86 -10.01 4.98
CA HIS A 60 9.49 -10.06 5.47
C HIS A 60 9.04 -8.67 5.88
N VAL A 61 7.82 -8.34 5.48
CA VAL A 61 7.20 -7.04 5.70
C VAL A 61 5.81 -7.27 6.30
N SER A 62 5.46 -6.46 7.28
CA SER A 62 4.09 -6.32 7.78
C SER A 62 3.78 -4.83 7.96
N MET A 63 2.57 -4.40 7.57
CA MET A 63 2.12 -3.03 7.79
C MET A 63 0.60 -2.90 7.68
N THR A 64 0.04 -1.92 8.39
CA THR A 64 -1.41 -1.68 8.37
C THR A 64 -1.70 -0.26 7.84
N PRO A 65 -2.35 -0.11 6.68
CA PRO A 65 -2.74 1.20 6.19
C PRO A 65 -3.79 1.81 7.13
N THR A 66 -3.57 3.07 7.49
CA THR A 66 -4.41 3.81 8.44
C THR A 66 -4.66 5.24 7.98
N LEU A 67 -5.78 5.84 8.40
CA LEU A 67 -6.05 7.25 8.21
C LEU A 67 -5.52 8.08 9.38
N MET A 68 -4.55 8.95 9.09
CA MET A 68 -4.10 10.00 10.00
C MET A 68 -4.72 11.33 9.59
N GLY A 69 -5.87 11.64 10.18
CA GLY A 69 -6.70 12.78 9.75
C GLY A 69 -7.25 12.54 8.35
N ARG A 70 -6.75 13.31 7.36
CA ARG A 70 -7.14 13.18 5.95
C ARG A 70 -6.11 12.43 5.08
N ARG A 71 -4.97 12.04 5.65
CA ARG A 71 -3.87 11.41 4.91
C ARG A 71 -3.76 9.94 5.26
N VAL A 72 -3.37 9.13 4.29
CA VAL A 72 -3.02 7.73 4.55
C VAL A 72 -1.61 7.68 5.15
N SER A 73 -1.43 6.78 6.12
CA SER A 73 -0.14 6.38 6.68
C SER A 73 -0.13 4.86 6.84
N PHE A 74 1.01 4.30 7.28
CA PHE A 74 1.14 2.88 7.60
C PHE A 74 1.57 2.72 9.06
N ALA A 75 0.67 2.19 9.88
CA ALA A 75 0.90 1.84 11.27
C ALA A 75 1.46 0.42 11.41
N GLU A 76 1.98 0.10 12.60
CA GLU A 76 2.46 -1.25 12.98
C GLU A 76 3.44 -1.85 11.96
N ARG A 77 4.19 -0.97 11.29
CA ARG A 77 5.05 -1.34 10.19
C ARG A 77 6.34 -1.99 10.68
N HIS A 78 6.64 -3.13 10.11
CA HIS A 78 7.86 -3.88 10.35
C HIS A 78 8.45 -4.36 9.03
N CYS A 79 9.77 -4.28 8.93
CA CYS A 79 10.54 -5.04 7.95
C CYS A 79 11.79 -5.58 8.64
N ASP A 80 12.10 -6.85 8.39
CA ASP A 80 13.29 -7.51 8.92
C ASP A 80 14.61 -6.93 8.38
N CYS A 81 14.57 -5.99 7.43
CA CYS A 81 15.75 -5.20 7.03
C CYS A 81 16.14 -4.11 8.05
N GLY A 82 15.32 -3.91 9.11
CA GLY A 82 15.61 -3.01 10.23
C GLY A 82 15.37 -1.52 9.99
N GLN A 83 14.99 -1.12 8.76
CA GLN A 83 14.72 0.28 8.43
C GLN A 83 13.25 0.65 8.65
N LEU A 84 13.00 1.86 9.17
CA LEU A 84 11.64 2.38 9.40
C LEU A 84 10.86 2.66 8.11
N ARG A 85 11.58 2.94 7.01
CA ARG A 85 11.06 3.08 5.65
C ARG A 85 12.09 2.47 4.71
N CYS A 86 11.66 1.57 3.82
CA CYS A 86 12.56 0.89 2.89
C CYS A 86 11.85 0.53 1.60
N ALA A 87 12.63 0.14 0.60
CA ALA A 87 12.08 -0.28 -0.68
C ALA A 87 11.19 -1.53 -0.56
N HIS A 88 11.46 -2.44 0.39
CA HIS A 88 10.63 -3.63 0.63
C HIS A 88 9.22 -3.26 1.08
N MET A 89 9.12 -2.28 2.00
CA MET A 89 7.84 -1.75 2.45
C MET A 89 7.09 -1.10 1.29
N THR A 90 7.76 -0.26 0.52
CA THR A 90 7.16 0.40 -0.64
C THR A 90 6.70 -0.62 -1.70
N ALA A 91 7.52 -1.63 -1.97
CA ALA A 91 7.19 -2.71 -2.90
C ALA A 91 5.96 -3.49 -2.45
N THR A 92 5.89 -3.81 -1.15
CA THR A 92 4.76 -4.51 -0.52
C THR A 92 3.47 -3.70 -0.64
N ALA A 93 3.51 -2.39 -0.33
CA ALA A 93 2.32 -1.53 -0.45
C ALA A 93 1.83 -1.41 -1.91
N ILE A 94 2.75 -1.25 -2.86
CA ILE A 94 2.38 -1.20 -4.30
C ILE A 94 1.75 -2.53 -4.74
N ALA A 95 2.39 -3.65 -4.42
CA ALA A 95 1.91 -4.99 -4.78
C ALA A 95 0.52 -5.26 -4.18
N ALA A 96 0.32 -4.90 -2.90
CA ALA A 96 -0.93 -5.11 -2.19
C ALA A 96 -2.06 -4.27 -2.80
N MET A 97 -1.83 -2.98 -3.07
CA MET A 97 -2.81 -2.12 -3.75
C MET A 97 -3.22 -2.69 -5.11
N ASN A 98 -2.26 -3.21 -5.89
CA ASN A 98 -2.54 -3.79 -7.20
C ASN A 98 -3.31 -5.12 -7.12
N LYS A 99 -3.05 -5.94 -6.10
CA LYS A 99 -3.66 -7.27 -5.93
C LYS A 99 -5.04 -7.23 -5.27
N PHE A 100 -5.24 -6.36 -4.27
CA PHE A 100 -6.44 -6.36 -3.44
C PHE A 100 -7.30 -5.13 -3.73
N ALA A 101 -8.46 -5.35 -4.37
CA ALA A 101 -9.40 -4.27 -4.71
C ALA A 101 -9.84 -3.44 -3.49
N ALA A 102 -9.94 -4.07 -2.31
CA ALA A 102 -10.29 -3.39 -1.06
C ALA A 102 -9.28 -2.30 -0.64
N LEU A 103 -8.03 -2.36 -1.12
CA LEU A 103 -6.99 -1.38 -0.85
C LEU A 103 -6.95 -0.23 -1.86
N GLN A 104 -7.73 -0.30 -2.94
CA GLN A 104 -7.71 0.72 -3.99
C GLN A 104 -8.69 1.83 -3.64
N LYS A 105 -8.19 3.06 -3.50
CA LYS A 105 -9.10 4.22 -3.45
C LYS A 105 -9.89 4.30 -4.76
N PRO A 106 -11.23 4.46 -4.70
CA PRO A 106 -12.01 4.66 -5.90
C PRO A 106 -11.54 5.92 -6.61
N LYS A 107 -11.35 5.84 -7.93
CA LYS A 107 -11.08 7.04 -8.74
C LYS A 107 -12.32 7.94 -8.68
N PRO A 108 -12.16 9.25 -8.41
CA PRO A 108 -13.27 10.18 -8.60
C PRO A 108 -13.76 10.07 -10.06
N PRO A 109 -15.08 10.18 -10.30
CA PRO A 109 -15.60 10.18 -11.65
C PRO A 109 -14.92 11.30 -12.47
N PRO A 110 -14.68 11.10 -13.78
CA PRO A 110 -14.10 12.14 -14.61
C PRO A 110 -14.93 13.41 -14.47
N GLU A 111 -14.25 14.54 -14.26
CA GLU A 111 -14.90 15.84 -14.16
C GLU A 111 -15.64 16.10 -15.48
N VAL A 112 -16.97 16.14 -15.44
CA VAL A 112 -17.80 16.42 -16.61
C VAL A 112 -17.66 17.91 -16.88
N ILE A 113 -16.79 18.27 -17.82
CA ILE A 113 -16.71 19.63 -18.34
C ILE A 113 -17.98 19.86 -19.17
N ILE A 114 -18.98 20.51 -18.57
CA ILE A 114 -20.18 20.97 -19.28
C ILE A 114 -19.75 22.23 -20.04
N PRO A 115 -19.70 22.22 -21.40
CA PRO A 115 -19.43 23.45 -22.13
C PRO A 115 -20.55 24.44 -21.86
N ALA A 116 -20.20 25.64 -21.43
CA ALA A 116 -21.13 26.76 -21.45
C ALA A 116 -21.45 27.07 -22.92
N TYR A 117 -22.71 26.92 -23.30
CA TYR A 117 -23.19 27.48 -24.56
C TYR A 117 -23.52 28.95 -24.30
N ASP A 118 -22.87 29.85 -25.06
CA ASP A 118 -23.22 31.27 -25.17
C ASP A 118 -24.49 31.47 -26.02
#